data_AF-A0A2E8GVN5-F1
#
_entry.id   AF-A0A2E8GVN5-F1
#
_cell.length_a   1.000
_cell.length_b   1.000
_cell.length_c   1.000
_cell.angle_alpha   90.00
_cell.angle_beta   90.00
_cell.angle_gamma   90.00
#
_symmetry.space_group_name_H-M   'P 1'
#
loop_
_entity.id
_entity.type
_entity.pdbx_description
1 polymer ?
#
loop_
_entity_poly.entity_id
_entity_poly.type
_entity_poly.pdbx_seq_one_letter_code
_entity_poly.pdbx_strand_id
1 'polypeptide(L)'
;MKRINTIIMGAAGRDFHNFNVIYRSSELYNVLAFTATQIPDIEGRVYPSELAGDLYPDGIPIHDESKLESLIKDLDIEEVVFSYSDLSHEDVMHKASKVMASGAHFKVLGGSPTMIKSTKPVISVCAVRTGCGKSQTTRRVAEILKNGGKKVAAIRHPMPYGDLAKQAVQRFATLDDLKKHDCTIEEMEEYEPHISTGTIVYAGVDYEAIVREAEKEADIILWDGGNNDMPFYKSDLLIVVTDPHRPGHELAYYPGETNLLMADVVVINKIDTADPESIDEVRWNIREANPDAKIVDCASPIKVEDPSLISGKKALVIEDGPTLTHGEMSYGAGMVAAEKFGASEAVDPRPYLTGRLQETFDHYPDIGTLLPAMGYGGEQIKDLETTIAKTECDVVIIGTPIDLRRIIDIKQPSVRVTYSLQEIGKPTLTDMLKTYF
;
A
#
# COMPACT_ATOMS: atom_id res chain seq x y z
N MET A 1 32.68 22.79 1.75
CA MET A 1 31.37 23.49 1.69
C MET A 1 30.58 23.06 2.92
N LYS A 2 29.82 23.93 3.59
CA LYS A 2 28.93 23.49 4.68
C LYS A 2 27.85 22.60 4.04
N ARG A 3 27.62 21.40 4.55
CA ARG A 3 26.51 20.54 4.11
C ARG A 3 25.20 21.08 4.71
N ILE A 4 24.10 20.89 3.99
CA ILE A 4 22.76 21.23 4.47
C ILE A 4 22.32 20.13 5.43
N ASN A 5 22.10 20.47 6.70
CA ASN A 5 21.58 19.55 7.69
C ASN A 5 20.10 19.26 7.41
N THR A 6 19.77 17.99 7.23
CA THR A 6 18.47 17.56 6.71
C THR A 6 17.86 16.47 7.57
N ILE A 7 16.55 16.55 7.79
CA ILE A 7 15.71 15.44 8.27
C ILE A 7 14.79 15.02 7.14
N ILE A 8 14.56 13.72 7.00
CA ILE A 8 13.54 13.18 6.10
C ILE A 8 12.41 12.61 6.96
N MET A 9 11.21 13.18 6.86
CA MET A 9 10.05 12.71 7.60
C MET A 9 9.21 11.77 6.72
N GLY A 10 8.87 10.59 7.21
CA GLY A 10 8.12 9.58 6.45
C GLY A 10 7.66 8.39 7.30
N ALA A 11 7.32 7.30 6.62
CA ALA A 11 6.79 6.07 7.23
C ALA A 11 7.55 4.83 6.72
N ALA A 12 8.90 4.92 6.67
CA ALA A 12 9.77 3.80 6.32
C ALA A 12 9.49 3.18 4.93
N GLY A 13 9.24 4.03 3.93
CA GLY A 13 9.14 3.61 2.54
C GLY A 13 9.66 4.68 1.59
N ARG A 14 8.81 5.66 1.27
CA ARG A 14 9.17 6.77 0.38
C ARG A 14 10.32 7.63 0.91
N ASP A 15 10.45 7.80 2.21
CA ASP A 15 11.59 8.44 2.87
C ASP A 15 12.92 7.74 2.56
N PHE A 16 12.99 6.42 2.72
CA PHE A 16 14.18 5.64 2.38
C PHE A 16 14.47 5.67 0.88
N HIS A 17 13.44 5.59 0.04
CA HIS A 17 13.61 5.72 -1.41
C HIS A 17 14.15 7.10 -1.81
N ASN A 18 13.56 8.17 -1.30
CA ASN A 18 14.01 9.53 -1.55
C ASN A 18 15.45 9.73 -1.06
N PHE A 19 15.80 9.19 0.12
CA PHE A 19 17.17 9.14 0.61
C PHE A 19 18.11 8.47 -0.39
N ASN A 20 17.80 7.23 -0.80
CA ASN A 20 18.64 6.41 -1.68
C ASN A 20 18.90 7.05 -3.04
N VAL A 21 17.91 7.76 -3.59
CA VAL A 21 17.98 8.36 -4.94
C VAL A 21 18.58 9.77 -4.92
N ILE A 22 18.27 10.59 -3.91
CA ILE A 22 18.60 12.03 -3.92
C ILE A 22 19.77 12.37 -2.98
N TYR A 23 19.86 11.71 -1.82
CA TYR A 23 20.69 12.17 -0.71
C TYR A 23 21.89 11.28 -0.42
N ARG A 24 21.76 9.95 -0.61
CA ARG A 24 22.76 8.93 -0.25
C ARG A 24 24.18 9.26 -0.70
N SER A 25 24.33 9.73 -1.93
CA SER A 25 25.64 10.03 -2.55
C SER A 25 25.89 11.53 -2.75
N SER A 26 25.06 12.41 -2.16
CA SER A 26 25.15 13.85 -2.36
C SER A 26 26.01 14.50 -1.29
N GLU A 27 27.18 15.03 -1.67
CA GLU A 27 28.05 15.76 -0.75
C GLU A 27 27.49 17.12 -0.30
N LEU A 28 26.37 17.57 -0.88
CA LEU A 28 25.68 18.80 -0.51
C LEU A 28 24.86 18.64 0.78
N TYR A 29 24.37 17.43 1.05
CA TYR A 29 23.42 17.17 2.14
C TYR A 29 24.06 16.34 3.25
N ASN A 30 23.55 16.55 4.46
CA ASN A 30 23.88 15.78 5.65
C ASN A 30 22.56 15.34 6.29
N VAL A 31 22.07 14.16 5.90
CA VAL A 31 20.84 13.60 6.45
C VAL A 31 21.12 13.04 7.83
N LEU A 32 20.64 13.74 8.86
CA LEU A 32 20.98 13.46 10.26
C LEU A 32 19.98 12.53 10.95
N ALA A 33 18.74 12.48 10.46
CA ALA A 33 17.73 11.58 10.98
C ALA A 33 16.61 11.32 9.95
N PHE A 34 15.99 10.16 10.10
CA PHE A 34 14.61 9.94 9.67
C PHE A 34 13.66 10.17 10.84
N THR A 35 12.43 10.57 10.55
CA THR A 35 11.32 10.42 11.50
C THR A 35 10.29 9.45 10.97
N ALA A 36 9.75 8.62 11.86
CA ALA A 36 8.73 7.63 11.52
C ALA A 36 7.47 7.79 12.39
N THR A 37 6.34 7.43 11.79
CA THR A 37 5.05 7.19 12.44
C THR A 37 4.35 6.06 11.66
N GLN A 38 3.25 5.52 12.18
CA GLN A 38 2.42 4.45 11.59
C GLN A 38 3.01 3.03 11.57
N ILE A 39 4.31 2.84 11.35
CA ILE A 39 4.91 1.49 11.32
C ILE A 39 5.30 1.06 12.74
N PRO A 40 4.74 -0.03 13.29
CA PRO A 40 5.13 -0.53 14.61
C PRO A 40 6.62 -0.88 14.67
N ASP A 41 7.25 -0.57 15.80
CA ASP A 41 8.61 -1.01 16.15
C ASP A 41 9.73 -0.51 15.20
N ILE A 42 9.46 0.50 14.37
CA ILE A 42 10.49 1.13 13.51
C ILE A 42 11.23 2.25 14.25
N GLU A 43 10.56 3.00 15.14
CA GLU A 43 11.23 4.06 15.87
C GLU A 43 12.32 3.53 16.81
N GLY A 44 13.43 4.27 16.93
CA GLY A 44 14.60 3.85 17.72
C GLY A 44 15.55 2.90 16.99
N ARG A 45 15.22 2.48 15.76
CA ARG A 45 16.14 1.76 14.87
C ARG A 45 17.08 2.72 14.14
N VAL A 46 18.01 2.13 13.39
CA VAL A 46 18.97 2.83 12.53
C VAL A 46 18.77 2.34 11.11
N TYR A 47 18.68 3.27 10.16
CA TYR A 47 18.82 2.96 8.75
C TYR A 47 20.26 2.49 8.50
N PRO A 48 20.47 1.23 8.08
CA PRO A 48 21.75 0.55 8.21
C PRO A 48 22.82 1.16 7.31
N SER A 49 24.07 1.17 7.79
CA SER A 49 25.21 1.72 7.03
C SER A 49 25.49 0.97 5.73
N GLU A 50 25.16 -0.32 5.69
CA GLU A 50 25.22 -1.15 4.48
C GLU A 50 24.36 -0.62 3.33
N LEU A 51 23.30 0.14 3.64
CA LEU A 51 22.42 0.78 2.67
C LEU A 51 22.65 2.29 2.56
N ALA A 52 23.17 2.91 3.62
CA ALA A 52 23.36 4.35 3.73
C ALA A 52 24.54 4.88 2.90
N GLY A 53 25.46 4.02 2.46
CA GLY A 53 26.59 4.38 1.60
C GLY A 53 27.73 5.10 2.35
N ASP A 54 28.81 5.39 1.62
CA ASP A 54 30.09 5.83 2.20
C ASP A 54 30.02 7.15 2.99
N LEU A 55 29.01 7.99 2.74
CA LEU A 55 28.81 9.26 3.45
C LEU A 55 28.18 9.08 4.84
N TYR A 56 27.65 7.90 5.15
CA TYR A 56 26.89 7.59 6.37
C TYR A 56 27.36 6.26 6.99
N PRO A 57 28.64 6.15 7.42
CA PRO A 57 29.24 4.89 7.87
C PRO A 57 28.62 4.32 9.17
N ASP A 58 27.97 5.17 9.96
CA ASP A 58 27.29 4.78 11.20
C ASP A 58 25.78 4.52 10.99
N GLY A 59 25.30 4.62 9.74
CA GLY A 59 23.88 4.63 9.41
C GLY A 59 23.21 5.95 9.79
N ILE A 60 21.87 5.97 9.76
CA ILE A 60 21.07 7.17 10.06
C ILE A 60 19.99 6.81 11.08
N PRO A 61 19.91 7.51 12.23
CA PRO A 61 18.93 7.20 13.26
C PRO A 61 17.48 7.46 12.78
N ILE A 62 16.56 6.63 13.25
CA ILE A 62 15.12 6.76 13.01
C ILE A 62 14.46 7.15 14.33
N HIS A 63 13.86 8.33 14.39
CA HIS A 63 13.21 8.86 15.58
C HIS A 63 11.69 8.87 15.44
N ASP A 64 10.99 8.87 16.58
CA ASP A 64 9.55 9.13 16.63
C ASP A 64 9.26 10.56 16.11
N GLU A 65 8.24 10.70 15.25
CA GLU A 65 7.86 11.99 14.65
C GLU A 65 7.53 13.08 15.70
N SER A 66 7.05 12.71 16.89
CA SER A 66 6.78 13.67 17.98
C SER A 66 8.02 14.45 18.43
N LYS A 67 9.22 13.94 18.13
CA LYS A 67 10.50 14.62 18.44
C LYS A 67 10.94 15.62 17.38
N LEU A 68 10.23 15.74 16.26
CA LEU A 68 10.65 16.54 15.11
C LEU A 68 11.01 17.99 15.49
N GLU A 69 10.19 18.69 16.26
CA GLU A 69 10.44 20.08 16.64
C GLU A 69 11.69 20.25 17.53
N SER A 70 11.94 19.30 18.45
CA SER A 70 13.18 19.28 19.23
C SER A 70 14.39 18.96 18.38
N LEU A 71 14.29 17.97 17.49
CA LEU A 71 15.38 17.57 16.60
C LEU A 71 15.80 18.71 15.67
N ILE A 72 14.84 19.51 15.17
CA ILE A 72 15.14 20.68 14.34
C ILE A 72 16.09 21.64 15.06
N LYS A 73 15.85 21.89 16.35
CA LYS A 73 16.67 22.81 17.16
C LYS A 73 17.99 22.18 17.58
N ASP A 74 17.93 20.95 18.09
CA ASP A 74 19.08 20.27 18.69
C ASP A 74 20.15 19.91 17.65
N LEU A 75 19.73 19.64 16.40
CA LEU A 75 20.60 19.24 15.30
C LEU A 75 20.90 20.37 14.30
N ASP A 76 20.44 21.61 14.56
CA ASP A 76 20.57 22.76 13.64
C ASP A 76 20.10 22.39 12.21
N ILE A 77 18.87 21.88 12.11
CA ILE A 77 18.29 21.40 10.85
C ILE A 77 17.86 22.59 10.00
N GLU A 78 18.32 22.59 8.74
CA GLU A 78 18.00 23.63 7.76
C GLU A 78 16.81 23.21 6.88
N GLU A 79 16.65 21.91 6.61
CA GLU A 79 15.64 21.37 5.70
C GLU A 79 14.96 20.12 6.27
N VAL A 80 13.63 20.09 6.27
CA VAL A 80 12.83 18.89 6.52
C VAL A 80 12.15 18.48 5.22
N VAL A 81 12.47 17.28 4.75
CA VAL A 81 11.97 16.70 3.51
C VAL A 81 10.76 15.84 3.83
N PHE A 82 9.61 16.23 3.30
CA PHE A 82 8.36 15.51 3.45
C PHE A 82 8.27 14.33 2.48
N SER A 83 8.13 13.11 3.03
CA SER A 83 8.10 11.86 2.28
C SER A 83 6.96 10.93 2.75
N TYR A 84 5.84 11.48 3.19
CA TYR A 84 4.62 10.71 3.44
C TYR A 84 3.73 10.64 2.20
N SER A 85 2.79 9.71 2.22
CA SER A 85 1.68 9.60 1.28
C SER A 85 0.36 9.42 2.05
N ASP A 86 -0.73 9.51 1.31
CA ASP A 86 -2.11 9.25 1.73
C ASP A 86 -2.66 10.19 2.81
N LEU A 87 -2.18 11.45 2.78
CA LEU A 87 -2.61 12.54 3.65
C LEU A 87 -3.43 13.56 2.87
N SER A 88 -4.36 14.22 3.55
CA SER A 88 -5.07 15.36 2.95
C SER A 88 -4.09 16.49 2.63
N HIS A 89 -4.38 17.29 1.60
CA HIS A 89 -3.57 18.48 1.31
C HIS A 89 -3.51 19.45 2.50
N GLU A 90 -4.58 19.49 3.30
CA GLU A 90 -4.62 20.27 4.53
C GLU A 90 -3.60 19.75 5.57
N ASP A 91 -3.55 18.45 5.83
CA ASP A 91 -2.61 17.85 6.80
C ASP A 91 -1.15 18.06 6.40
N VAL A 92 -0.84 17.98 5.10
CA VAL A 92 0.49 18.31 4.57
C VAL A 92 0.86 19.74 4.95
N MET A 93 -0.06 20.70 4.79
CA MET A 93 0.19 22.10 5.10
C MET A 93 0.22 22.40 6.60
N HIS A 94 -0.50 21.64 7.43
CA HIS A 94 -0.35 21.70 8.88
C HIS A 94 1.05 21.23 9.32
N LYS A 95 1.56 20.12 8.74
CA LYS A 95 2.93 19.65 8.98
C LYS A 95 3.97 20.67 8.50
N ALA A 96 3.77 21.28 7.33
CA ALA A 96 4.63 22.34 6.81
C ALA A 96 4.70 23.55 7.77
N SER A 97 3.55 23.95 8.31
CA SER A 97 3.46 25.08 9.24
C SER A 97 4.26 24.84 10.52
N LYS A 98 4.23 23.61 11.08
CA LYS A 98 5.03 23.24 12.27
C LYS A 98 6.54 23.27 11.99
N VAL A 99 6.96 22.76 10.83
CA VAL A 99 8.37 22.77 10.42
C VAL A 99 8.88 24.20 10.26
N MET A 100 8.14 25.05 9.54
CA MET A 100 8.52 26.45 9.32
C MET A 100 8.54 27.25 10.61
N ALA A 101 7.57 27.04 11.51
CA ALA A 101 7.55 27.68 12.82
C ALA A 101 8.75 27.26 13.70
N SER A 102 9.30 26.07 13.48
CA SER A 102 10.49 25.57 14.16
C SER A 102 11.80 26.10 13.57
N GLY A 103 11.76 26.82 12.44
CA GLY A 103 12.91 27.51 11.83
C GLY A 103 13.56 26.78 10.65
N ALA A 104 13.02 25.65 10.20
CA ALA A 104 13.55 24.90 9.07
C ALA A 104 12.71 25.09 7.79
N HIS A 105 13.31 24.87 6.62
CA HIS A 105 12.58 24.78 5.36
C HIS A 105 11.75 23.50 5.30
N PHE A 106 10.50 23.61 4.84
CA PHE A 106 9.70 22.44 4.46
C PHE A 106 9.86 22.20 2.95
N LYS A 107 10.29 20.99 2.58
CA LYS A 107 10.52 20.63 1.17
C LYS A 107 9.73 19.40 0.77
N VAL A 108 9.08 19.52 -0.39
CA VAL A 108 8.44 18.41 -1.09
C VAL A 108 9.25 18.11 -2.35
N LEU A 109 9.55 16.83 -2.59
CA LEU A 109 10.29 16.42 -3.77
C LEU A 109 9.36 16.18 -4.96
N GLY A 110 9.75 16.67 -6.14
CA GLY A 110 9.05 16.36 -7.38
C GLY A 110 9.17 14.89 -7.76
N GLY A 111 8.15 14.36 -8.45
CA GLY A 111 8.11 12.96 -8.88
C GLY A 111 9.29 12.54 -9.75
N SER A 112 9.53 13.23 -10.89
CA SER A 112 10.54 12.81 -11.88
C SER A 112 11.97 12.67 -11.33
N PRO A 113 12.50 13.58 -10.48
CA PRO A 113 13.82 13.39 -9.86
C PRO A 113 13.91 12.14 -8.98
N THR A 114 12.79 11.71 -8.39
CA THR A 114 12.75 10.55 -7.49
C THR A 114 12.51 9.23 -8.22
N MET A 115 12.47 9.21 -9.55
CA MET A 115 12.20 8.00 -10.34
C MET A 115 13.47 7.36 -10.89
N ILE A 116 13.66 6.08 -10.58
CA ILE A 116 14.73 5.26 -11.13
C ILE A 116 14.37 4.84 -12.56
N LYS A 117 15.35 4.91 -13.47
CA LYS A 117 15.18 4.46 -14.85
C LYS A 117 15.48 2.97 -14.98
N SER A 118 14.54 2.22 -15.57
CA SER A 118 14.76 0.83 -15.97
C SER A 118 15.30 0.72 -17.40
N THR A 119 16.00 -0.37 -17.69
CA THR A 119 16.36 -0.81 -19.04
C THR A 119 15.24 -1.60 -19.73
N LYS A 120 14.22 -2.03 -18.97
CA LYS A 120 13.01 -2.69 -19.46
C LYS A 120 11.84 -1.72 -19.44
N PRO A 121 10.79 -1.96 -20.25
CA PRO A 121 9.58 -1.16 -20.15
C PRO A 121 8.90 -1.34 -18.78
N VAL A 122 8.43 -0.23 -18.21
CA VAL A 122 7.79 -0.17 -16.89
C VAL A 122 6.35 0.29 -17.03
N ILE A 123 5.41 -0.51 -16.49
CA ILE A 123 4.04 -0.09 -16.28
C ILE A 123 3.85 0.13 -14.78
N SER A 124 3.43 1.33 -14.40
CA SER A 124 3.15 1.67 -13.01
C SER A 124 1.67 1.69 -12.74
N VAL A 125 1.25 1.07 -11.63
CA VAL A 125 -0.12 1.15 -11.12
C VAL A 125 -0.09 1.88 -9.79
N CYS A 126 -0.57 3.12 -9.79
CA CYS A 126 -0.73 3.98 -8.63
C CYS A 126 -2.23 4.23 -8.36
N ALA A 127 -2.54 5.01 -7.32
CA ALA A 127 -3.91 5.42 -7.03
C ALA A 127 -3.93 6.84 -6.49
N VAL A 128 -5.14 7.38 -6.41
CA VAL A 128 -5.41 8.65 -5.72
C VAL A 128 -5.56 8.49 -4.21
N ARG A 129 -5.99 7.30 -3.76
CA ARG A 129 -6.14 6.92 -2.34
C ARG A 129 -5.77 5.46 -2.09
N THR A 130 -5.46 5.15 -0.85
CA THR A 130 -5.43 3.75 -0.39
C THR A 130 -6.82 3.11 -0.52
N GLY A 131 -6.88 1.82 -0.83
CA GLY A 131 -8.14 1.09 -1.00
C GLY A 131 -8.84 1.22 -2.36
N CYS A 132 -8.33 1.98 -3.33
CA CYS A 132 -8.96 2.11 -4.67
C CYS A 132 -8.94 0.80 -5.49
N GLY A 133 -8.06 -0.15 -5.16
CA GLY A 133 -7.92 -1.42 -5.90
C GLY A 133 -6.72 -1.49 -6.84
N LYS A 134 -5.57 -0.91 -6.44
CA LYS A 134 -4.30 -1.02 -7.19
C LYS A 134 -3.88 -2.47 -7.41
N SER A 135 -3.76 -3.27 -6.35
CA SER A 135 -3.20 -4.63 -6.45
C SER A 135 -4.04 -5.54 -7.36
N GLN A 136 -5.37 -5.41 -7.38
CA GLN A 136 -6.21 -6.13 -8.35
C GLN A 136 -6.03 -5.64 -9.80
N THR A 137 -5.80 -4.34 -9.99
CA THR A 137 -5.48 -3.75 -11.29
C THR A 137 -4.12 -4.24 -11.78
N THR A 138 -3.11 -4.25 -10.92
CA THR A 138 -1.77 -4.80 -11.22
C THR A 138 -1.87 -6.26 -11.63
N ARG A 139 -2.62 -7.10 -10.89
CA ARG A 139 -2.84 -8.52 -11.25
C ARG A 139 -3.52 -8.67 -12.61
N ARG A 140 -4.52 -7.84 -12.92
CA ARG A 140 -5.20 -7.85 -14.22
C ARG A 140 -4.25 -7.48 -15.36
N VAL A 141 -3.41 -6.46 -15.18
CA VAL A 141 -2.38 -6.08 -16.15
C VAL A 141 -1.38 -7.23 -16.35
N ALA A 142 -0.91 -7.85 -15.26
CA ALA A 142 -0.01 -9.00 -15.32
C ALA A 142 -0.62 -10.17 -16.10
N GLU A 143 -1.89 -10.48 -15.85
CA GLU A 143 -2.63 -11.52 -16.58
C GLU A 143 -2.68 -11.23 -18.08
N ILE A 144 -3.05 -10.01 -18.48
CA ILE A 144 -3.12 -9.62 -19.90
C ILE A 144 -1.75 -9.78 -20.58
N LEU A 145 -0.67 -9.31 -19.95
CA LEU A 145 0.69 -9.39 -20.50
C LEU A 145 1.18 -10.83 -20.62
N LYS A 146 0.93 -11.67 -19.59
CA LYS A 146 1.28 -13.10 -19.61
C LYS A 146 0.49 -13.86 -20.67
N ASN A 147 -0.79 -13.57 -20.85
CA ASN A 147 -1.59 -14.12 -21.94
C ASN A 147 -1.07 -13.68 -23.33
N GLY A 148 -0.41 -12.53 -23.40
CA GLY A 148 0.36 -12.08 -24.56
C GLY A 148 1.76 -12.69 -24.70
N GLY A 149 2.15 -13.63 -23.84
CA GLY A 149 3.44 -14.32 -23.87
C GLY A 149 4.63 -13.57 -23.27
N LYS A 150 4.40 -12.47 -22.54
CA LYS A 150 5.46 -11.69 -21.88
C LYS A 150 5.83 -12.27 -20.52
N LYS A 151 7.13 -12.23 -20.17
CA LYS A 151 7.59 -12.46 -18.80
C LYS A 151 7.44 -11.19 -17.98
N VAL A 152 6.77 -11.30 -16.85
CA VAL A 152 6.41 -10.15 -16.00
C VAL A 152 6.99 -10.34 -14.61
N ALA A 153 7.67 -9.31 -14.10
CA ALA A 153 8.01 -9.20 -12.69
C ALA A 153 7.27 -8.00 -12.09
N ALA A 154 6.57 -8.23 -10.98
CA ALA A 154 5.99 -7.17 -10.17
C ALA A 154 7.02 -6.71 -9.13
N ILE A 155 7.18 -5.41 -8.95
CA ILE A 155 7.96 -4.81 -7.87
C ILE A 155 6.97 -4.11 -6.94
N ARG A 156 6.95 -4.50 -5.67
CA ARG A 156 6.06 -3.95 -4.65
C ARG A 156 6.77 -2.87 -3.82
N HIS A 157 5.99 -1.87 -3.42
CA HIS A 157 6.36 -0.84 -2.43
C HIS A 157 6.85 -1.47 -1.10
N PRO A 158 7.75 -0.81 -0.35
CA PRO A 158 8.41 -1.49 0.76
C PRO A 158 7.46 -1.57 1.95
N MET A 159 7.62 -2.64 2.72
CA MET A 159 6.99 -2.85 4.02
C MET A 159 8.08 -3.37 4.98
N PRO A 160 9.00 -2.52 5.45
CA PRO A 160 10.21 -2.97 6.12
C PRO A 160 9.98 -3.28 7.60
N TYR A 161 9.07 -4.21 7.87
CA TYR A 161 8.81 -4.71 9.22
C TYR A 161 10.01 -5.48 9.80
N GLY A 162 10.84 -6.05 8.93
CA GLY A 162 11.97 -6.90 9.29
C GLY A 162 13.31 -6.16 9.36
N ASP A 163 14.37 -6.93 9.16
CA ASP A 163 15.76 -6.46 9.11
C ASP A 163 16.04 -5.74 7.78
N LEU A 164 16.21 -4.42 7.83
CA LEU A 164 16.40 -3.56 6.66
C LEU A 164 17.54 -4.03 5.75
N ALA A 165 18.66 -4.46 6.33
CA ALA A 165 19.83 -4.88 5.56
C ALA A 165 19.57 -6.22 4.83
N LYS A 166 18.87 -7.15 5.48
CA LYS A 166 18.43 -8.41 4.83
C LYS A 166 17.34 -8.19 3.80
N GLN A 167 16.54 -7.14 3.97
CA GLN A 167 15.45 -6.74 3.09
C GLN A 167 15.92 -5.74 2.01
N ALA A 168 17.21 -5.65 1.71
CA ALA A 168 17.71 -4.80 0.63
C ALA A 168 17.07 -5.16 -0.73
N VAL A 169 17.10 -6.47 -1.05
CA VAL A 169 16.47 -7.06 -2.25
C VAL A 169 15.90 -8.42 -1.90
N GLN A 170 14.60 -8.60 -2.12
CA GLN A 170 13.90 -9.87 -1.94
C GLN A 170 13.21 -10.26 -3.24
N ARG A 171 13.19 -11.57 -3.51
CA ARG A 171 12.59 -12.16 -4.71
C ARG A 171 11.73 -13.33 -4.29
N PHE A 172 10.46 -13.29 -4.70
CA PHE A 172 9.45 -14.28 -4.40
C PHE A 172 8.90 -14.88 -5.69
N ALA A 173 9.20 -16.15 -5.94
CA ALA A 173 8.69 -16.89 -7.08
C ALA A 173 7.73 -18.00 -6.68
N THR A 174 7.81 -18.49 -5.44
CA THR A 174 6.91 -19.51 -4.89
C THR A 174 6.41 -19.10 -3.50
N LEU A 175 5.35 -19.76 -3.03
CA LEU A 175 4.80 -19.50 -1.70
C LEU A 175 5.77 -19.87 -0.56
N ASP A 176 6.73 -20.76 -0.83
CA ASP A 176 7.77 -21.10 0.15
C ASP A 176 8.74 -19.93 0.38
N ASP A 177 8.89 -19.03 -0.60
CA ASP A 177 9.73 -17.82 -0.43
C ASP A 177 9.15 -16.88 0.66
N LEU A 178 7.84 -16.87 0.88
CA LEU A 178 7.20 -16.07 1.95
C LEU A 178 7.71 -16.49 3.34
N LYS A 179 7.88 -17.80 3.56
CA LYS A 179 8.44 -18.33 4.81
C LYS A 179 9.94 -18.11 4.89
N LYS A 180 10.66 -18.32 3.78
CA LYS A 180 12.11 -18.11 3.69
C LYS A 180 12.53 -16.68 4.06
N HIS A 181 11.65 -15.71 3.77
CA HIS A 181 11.88 -14.29 4.02
C HIS A 181 11.17 -13.77 5.27
N ASP A 182 10.61 -14.64 6.11
CA ASP A 182 9.94 -14.31 7.37
C ASP A 182 8.84 -13.23 7.20
N CYS A 183 8.07 -13.30 6.11
CA CYS A 183 7.06 -12.30 5.80
C CYS A 183 5.98 -12.19 6.90
N THR A 184 5.53 -10.97 7.17
CA THR A 184 4.34 -10.70 8.00
C THR A 184 3.04 -11.06 7.26
N ILE A 185 1.89 -11.07 7.96
CA ILE A 185 0.59 -11.27 7.30
C ILE A 185 0.35 -10.22 6.20
N GLU A 186 0.63 -8.94 6.48
CA GLU A 186 0.42 -7.85 5.51
C GLU A 186 1.33 -8.01 4.27
N GLU A 187 2.60 -8.38 4.46
CA GLU A 187 3.48 -8.70 3.33
C GLU A 187 2.92 -9.86 2.50
N MET A 188 2.40 -10.91 3.15
CA MET A 188 1.77 -12.02 2.45
C MET A 188 0.52 -11.59 1.69
N GLU A 189 -0.32 -10.71 2.25
CA GLU A 189 -1.52 -10.14 1.61
C GLU A 189 -1.20 -9.41 0.31
N GLU A 190 -0.03 -8.79 0.22
CA GLU A 190 0.43 -8.10 -0.97
C GLU A 190 1.14 -9.03 -1.98
N TYR A 191 1.92 -10.02 -1.51
CA TYR A 191 2.76 -10.84 -2.37
C TYR A 191 2.08 -12.12 -2.87
N GLU A 192 1.36 -12.84 -1.99
CA GLU A 192 0.75 -14.14 -2.29
C GLU A 192 -0.20 -14.11 -3.49
N PRO A 193 -1.09 -13.10 -3.65
CA PRO A 193 -1.98 -13.05 -4.80
C PRO A 193 -1.25 -12.99 -6.14
N HIS A 194 -0.08 -12.35 -6.20
CA HIS A 194 0.76 -12.32 -7.40
C HIS A 194 1.42 -13.67 -7.65
N ILE A 195 2.06 -14.23 -6.63
CA ILE A 195 2.78 -15.52 -6.70
C ILE A 195 1.83 -16.65 -7.11
N SER A 196 0.62 -16.67 -6.54
CA SER A 196 -0.40 -17.69 -6.82
C SER A 196 -0.90 -17.68 -8.26
N THR A 197 -0.71 -16.56 -8.98
CA THR A 197 -1.01 -16.45 -10.43
C THR A 197 0.24 -16.65 -11.31
N GLY A 198 1.38 -17.01 -10.72
CA GLY A 198 2.65 -17.21 -11.42
C GLY A 198 3.37 -15.91 -11.80
N THR A 199 3.09 -14.80 -11.12
CA THR A 199 3.85 -13.55 -11.25
C THR A 199 4.96 -13.52 -10.19
N ILE A 200 6.20 -13.30 -10.61
CA ILE A 200 7.33 -13.13 -9.69
C ILE A 200 7.21 -11.76 -9.03
N VAL A 201 7.41 -11.71 -7.72
CA VAL A 201 7.40 -10.47 -6.94
C VAL A 201 8.81 -10.14 -6.48
N TYR A 202 9.17 -8.88 -6.59
CA TYR A 202 10.33 -8.32 -5.93
C TYR A 202 9.89 -7.25 -4.94
N ALA A 203 10.56 -7.19 -3.80
CA ALA A 203 10.33 -6.18 -2.76
C ALA A 203 11.64 -5.92 -2.00
N GLY A 204 11.63 -4.93 -1.12
CA GLY A 204 12.77 -4.52 -0.31
C GLY A 204 12.97 -3.02 -0.32
N VAL A 205 14.11 -2.55 0.20
CA VAL A 205 14.34 -1.12 0.45
C VAL A 205 15.30 -0.43 -0.53
N ASP A 206 16.12 -1.18 -1.29
CA ASP A 206 16.98 -0.61 -2.33
C ASP A 206 16.37 -0.83 -3.73
N TYR A 207 15.52 0.12 -4.14
CA TYR A 207 14.81 0.07 -5.42
C TYR A 207 15.72 0.11 -6.65
N GLU A 208 16.94 0.67 -6.53
CA GLU A 208 17.91 0.59 -7.60
C GLU A 208 18.42 -0.84 -7.73
N ALA A 209 18.79 -1.49 -6.63
CA ALA A 209 19.23 -2.89 -6.67
C ALA A 209 18.09 -3.84 -7.11
N ILE A 210 16.86 -3.62 -6.62
CA ILE A 210 15.70 -4.45 -6.94
C ILE A 210 15.40 -4.45 -8.45
N VAL A 211 15.35 -3.27 -9.09
CA VAL A 211 15.04 -3.23 -10.53
C VAL A 211 16.11 -3.92 -11.34
N ARG A 212 17.39 -3.83 -10.96
CA ARG A 212 18.50 -4.50 -11.67
C ARG A 212 18.41 -6.02 -11.58
N GLU A 213 17.84 -6.57 -10.51
CA GLU A 213 17.56 -8.00 -10.43
C GLU A 213 16.34 -8.39 -11.28
N ALA A 214 15.25 -7.63 -11.22
CA ALA A 214 14.05 -7.89 -12.02
C ALA A 214 14.33 -7.84 -13.53
N GLU A 215 15.18 -6.92 -13.97
CA GLU A 215 15.59 -6.75 -15.38
C GLU A 215 16.24 -8.00 -15.99
N LYS A 216 16.80 -8.91 -15.18
CA LYS A 216 17.49 -10.12 -15.65
C LYS A 216 16.53 -11.18 -16.16
N GLU A 217 15.29 -11.20 -15.70
CA GLU A 217 14.33 -12.27 -16.01
C GLU A 217 12.97 -11.80 -16.54
N ALA A 218 12.67 -10.50 -16.46
CA ALA A 218 11.44 -9.92 -16.99
C ALA A 218 11.62 -9.27 -18.38
N ASP A 219 10.57 -9.37 -19.19
CA ASP A 219 10.42 -8.57 -20.41
C ASP A 219 9.81 -7.21 -20.09
N ILE A 220 8.92 -7.14 -19.09
CA ILE A 220 8.22 -5.94 -18.63
C ILE A 220 8.17 -5.94 -17.10
N ILE A 221 8.39 -4.77 -16.51
CA ILE A 221 8.30 -4.55 -15.06
C ILE A 221 6.95 -3.92 -14.73
N LEU A 222 6.26 -4.48 -13.73
CA LEU A 222 5.08 -3.86 -13.13
C LEU A 222 5.46 -3.24 -11.80
N TRP A 223 5.34 -1.92 -11.68
CA TRP A 223 5.40 -1.26 -10.39
C TRP A 223 4.02 -1.30 -9.74
N ASP A 224 3.88 -2.04 -8.65
CA ASP A 224 2.67 -2.10 -7.84
C ASP A 224 2.82 -1.12 -6.67
N GLY A 225 2.29 0.10 -6.84
CA GLY A 225 2.53 1.22 -5.92
C GLY A 225 1.89 1.02 -4.54
N GLY A 226 2.54 1.53 -3.49
CA GLY A 226 2.02 1.53 -2.11
C GLY A 226 1.10 2.73 -1.88
N ASN A 227 0.10 2.59 -1.00
CA ASN A 227 -0.82 3.68 -0.62
C ASN A 227 -1.31 4.50 -1.82
N ASN A 228 -1.03 5.80 -1.88
CA ASN A 228 -1.17 6.62 -3.08
C ASN A 228 0.17 7.26 -3.48
N ASP A 229 1.30 6.61 -3.19
CA ASP A 229 2.63 7.14 -3.52
C ASP A 229 2.83 7.35 -5.03
N MET A 230 3.64 8.36 -5.37
CA MET A 230 4.14 8.51 -6.75
C MET A 230 5.04 7.33 -7.12
N PRO A 231 5.14 6.95 -8.41
CA PRO A 231 5.92 5.78 -8.79
C PRO A 231 7.42 5.98 -8.52
N PHE A 232 8.07 4.91 -8.06
CA PHE A 232 9.52 4.92 -7.77
C PHE A 232 10.37 4.70 -9.01
N TYR A 233 9.73 4.28 -10.10
CA TYR A 233 10.34 4.04 -11.39
C TYR A 233 9.75 4.97 -12.43
N LYS A 234 10.57 5.33 -13.42
CA LYS A 234 10.08 6.08 -14.57
C LYS A 234 9.19 5.17 -15.42
N SER A 235 7.90 5.48 -15.46
CA SER A 235 6.88 4.72 -16.18
C SER A 235 6.93 5.00 -17.68
N ASP A 236 6.75 3.95 -18.49
CA ASP A 236 6.38 4.05 -19.91
C ASP A 236 4.84 4.10 -20.07
N LEU A 237 4.11 3.59 -19.08
CA LEU A 237 2.67 3.72 -18.92
C LEU A 237 2.33 3.87 -17.43
N LEU A 238 1.66 4.95 -17.05
CA LEU A 238 1.14 5.18 -15.70
C LEU A 238 -0.38 5.02 -15.66
N ILE A 239 -0.82 3.96 -14.98
CA ILE A 239 -2.22 3.70 -14.66
C ILE A 239 -2.49 4.19 -13.24
N VAL A 240 -3.53 5.02 -13.07
CA VAL A 240 -3.96 5.53 -11.76
C VAL A 240 -5.38 5.11 -11.46
N VAL A 241 -5.61 4.51 -10.30
CA VAL A 241 -6.94 4.02 -9.90
C VAL A 241 -7.64 5.07 -9.03
N THR A 242 -8.90 5.38 -9.36
CA THR A 242 -9.83 6.20 -8.57
C THR A 242 -10.97 5.35 -8.00
N ASP A 243 -11.67 5.91 -7.00
CA ASP A 243 -12.72 5.21 -6.26
C ASP A 243 -13.95 6.13 -6.05
N PRO A 244 -15.06 5.88 -6.76
CA PRO A 244 -16.27 6.69 -6.69
C PRO A 244 -17.05 6.56 -5.37
N HIS A 245 -16.61 5.72 -4.43
CA HIS A 245 -17.15 5.76 -3.06
C HIS A 245 -16.64 6.95 -2.24
N ARG A 246 -15.61 7.65 -2.73
CA ARG A 246 -14.98 8.79 -2.07
C ARG A 246 -14.73 9.93 -3.10
N PRO A 247 -15.79 10.49 -3.71
CA PRO A 247 -15.64 11.52 -4.73
C PRO A 247 -14.91 12.75 -4.18
N GLY A 248 -14.07 13.37 -5.01
CA GLY A 248 -13.25 14.52 -4.64
C GLY A 248 -11.90 14.17 -4.00
N HIS A 249 -11.71 12.94 -3.51
CA HIS A 249 -10.41 12.52 -2.94
C HIS A 249 -9.29 12.53 -3.99
N GLU A 250 -9.64 12.35 -5.27
CA GLU A 250 -8.75 12.49 -6.41
C GLU A 250 -8.16 13.89 -6.59
N LEU A 251 -8.70 14.90 -5.92
CA LEU A 251 -8.22 16.30 -5.91
C LEU A 251 -7.74 16.77 -4.52
N ALA A 252 -8.05 16.03 -3.45
CA ALA A 252 -7.85 16.50 -2.08
C ALA A 252 -6.68 15.85 -1.32
N TYR A 253 -6.07 14.80 -1.88
CA TYR A 253 -5.06 14.00 -1.17
C TYR A 253 -3.69 13.97 -1.87
N TYR A 254 -2.65 14.02 -1.04
CA TYR A 254 -1.25 13.97 -1.45
C TYR A 254 -0.66 12.55 -1.38
N PRO A 255 0.18 12.13 -2.35
CA PRO A 255 0.36 12.74 -3.68
C PRO A 255 -0.67 12.19 -4.69
N GLY A 256 -1.85 11.77 -4.25
CA GLY A 256 -2.91 11.22 -5.10
C GLY A 256 -3.31 12.12 -6.26
N GLU A 257 -3.50 13.43 -6.02
CA GLU A 257 -3.75 14.41 -7.08
C GLU A 257 -2.57 14.50 -8.05
N THR A 258 -1.33 14.45 -7.55
CA THR A 258 -0.12 14.43 -8.40
C THR A 258 -0.11 13.20 -9.31
N ASN A 259 -0.50 12.02 -8.81
CA ASN A 259 -0.65 10.83 -9.63
C ASN A 259 -1.72 11.03 -10.72
N LEU A 260 -2.88 11.59 -10.38
CA LEU A 260 -3.95 11.87 -11.35
C LEU A 260 -3.46 12.78 -12.49
N LEU A 261 -2.78 13.87 -12.15
CA LEU A 261 -2.22 14.83 -13.11
C LEU A 261 -1.17 14.21 -14.04
N MET A 262 -0.46 13.17 -13.57
CA MET A 262 0.56 12.46 -14.34
C MET A 262 0.02 11.27 -15.14
N ALA A 263 -1.22 10.83 -14.89
CA ALA A 263 -1.74 9.58 -15.41
C ALA A 263 -1.86 9.57 -16.94
N ASP A 264 -1.48 8.46 -17.56
CA ASP A 264 -1.81 8.15 -18.95
C ASP A 264 -3.22 7.53 -19.06
N VAL A 265 -3.53 6.67 -18.09
CA VAL A 265 -4.80 5.94 -17.98
C VAL A 265 -5.33 6.08 -16.56
N VAL A 266 -6.60 6.43 -16.43
CA VAL A 266 -7.32 6.45 -15.17
C VAL A 266 -8.36 5.35 -15.14
N VAL A 267 -8.29 4.49 -14.13
CA VAL A 267 -9.28 3.44 -13.88
C VAL A 267 -10.28 3.95 -12.84
N ILE A 268 -11.55 4.08 -13.23
CA ILE A 268 -12.64 4.31 -12.26
C ILE A 268 -13.13 2.93 -11.82
N ASN A 269 -12.76 2.52 -10.62
CA ASN A 269 -13.06 1.18 -10.11
C ASN A 269 -14.37 1.15 -9.30
N LYS A 270 -14.86 -0.04 -8.92
CA LYS A 270 -16.02 -0.25 -8.04
C LYS A 270 -17.31 0.44 -8.50
N ILE A 271 -17.45 0.70 -9.80
CA ILE A 271 -18.63 1.37 -10.36
C ILE A 271 -19.91 0.53 -10.20
N ASP A 272 -19.79 -0.78 -9.94
CA ASP A 272 -20.89 -1.69 -9.75
C ASP A 272 -21.57 -1.54 -8.39
N THR A 273 -20.90 -0.90 -7.42
CA THR A 273 -21.44 -0.69 -6.06
C THR A 273 -21.56 0.79 -5.68
N ALA A 274 -21.01 1.70 -6.47
CA ALA A 274 -21.07 3.13 -6.20
C ALA A 274 -22.33 3.80 -6.77
N ASP A 275 -22.72 4.92 -6.15
CA ASP A 275 -23.83 5.74 -6.64
C ASP A 275 -23.50 6.37 -8.01
N PRO A 276 -24.46 6.41 -8.97
CA PRO A 276 -24.23 6.99 -10.29
C PRO A 276 -23.75 8.45 -10.27
N GLU A 277 -24.25 9.26 -9.33
CA GLU A 277 -23.84 10.66 -9.18
C GLU A 277 -22.37 10.78 -8.79
N SER A 278 -21.89 9.95 -7.87
CA SER A 278 -20.49 9.92 -7.45
C SER A 278 -19.55 9.45 -8.56
N ILE A 279 -20.01 8.49 -9.39
CA ILE A 279 -19.26 8.04 -10.58
C ILE A 279 -19.11 9.20 -11.57
N ASP A 280 -20.18 9.95 -11.82
CA ASP A 280 -20.16 11.09 -12.74
C ASP A 280 -19.33 12.25 -12.20
N GLU A 281 -19.34 12.50 -10.88
CA GLU A 281 -18.48 13.49 -10.23
C GLU A 281 -17.00 13.16 -10.40
N VAL A 282 -16.57 11.94 -10.03
CA VAL A 282 -15.18 11.51 -10.22
C VAL A 282 -14.76 11.60 -11.69
N ARG A 283 -15.64 11.19 -12.61
CA ARG A 283 -15.38 11.27 -14.04
C ARG A 283 -15.25 12.71 -14.52
N TRP A 284 -16.06 13.63 -13.99
CA TRP A 284 -15.90 15.06 -14.24
C TRP A 284 -14.51 15.51 -13.76
N ASN A 285 -14.17 15.21 -12.51
CA ASN A 285 -12.93 15.67 -11.86
C ASN A 285 -11.69 15.20 -12.62
N ILE A 286 -11.69 13.94 -13.07
CA ILE A 286 -10.62 13.40 -13.92
C ILE A 286 -10.46 14.21 -15.20
N ARG A 287 -11.56 14.53 -15.91
CA ARG A 287 -11.50 15.21 -17.21
C ARG A 287 -10.95 16.62 -17.13
N GLU A 288 -11.09 17.30 -15.99
CA GLU A 288 -10.59 18.67 -15.86
C GLU A 288 -9.23 18.76 -15.19
N ALA A 289 -8.91 17.84 -14.28
CA ALA A 289 -7.54 17.71 -13.78
C ALA A 289 -6.59 17.21 -14.89
N ASN A 290 -7.00 16.19 -15.65
CA ASN A 290 -6.18 15.57 -16.69
C ASN A 290 -7.02 15.23 -17.94
N PRO A 291 -7.20 16.18 -18.87
CA PRO A 291 -8.02 15.99 -20.08
C PRO A 291 -7.46 14.99 -21.09
N ASP A 292 -6.16 14.66 -21.01
CA ASP A 292 -5.50 13.77 -21.97
C ASP A 292 -5.60 12.29 -21.57
N ALA A 293 -5.79 12.01 -20.27
CA ALA A 293 -5.87 10.66 -19.73
C ALA A 293 -7.04 9.84 -20.33
N LYS A 294 -6.78 8.56 -20.61
CA LYS A 294 -7.83 7.61 -21.02
C LYS A 294 -8.54 7.05 -19.81
N ILE A 295 -9.87 7.03 -19.84
CA ILE A 295 -10.69 6.51 -18.74
C ILE A 295 -11.10 5.07 -19.06
N VAL A 296 -10.87 4.16 -18.12
CA VAL A 296 -11.34 2.77 -18.15
C VAL A 296 -12.27 2.54 -16.97
N ASP A 297 -13.52 2.21 -17.27
CA ASP A 297 -14.53 1.88 -16.26
C ASP A 297 -14.36 0.43 -15.80
N CYS A 298 -14.33 0.19 -14.49
CA CYS A 298 -14.12 -1.12 -13.90
C CYS A 298 -15.07 -1.41 -12.72
N ALA A 299 -15.47 -2.67 -12.62
CA ALA A 299 -16.14 -3.25 -11.47
C ALA A 299 -15.16 -4.06 -10.61
N SER A 300 -15.52 -4.31 -9.35
CA SER A 300 -14.74 -5.14 -8.42
C SER A 300 -15.61 -6.25 -7.82
N PRO A 301 -16.16 -7.17 -8.63
CA PRO A 301 -17.08 -8.18 -8.16
C PRO A 301 -16.43 -9.15 -7.17
N ILE A 302 -17.11 -9.38 -6.05
CA ILE A 302 -16.72 -10.41 -5.08
C ILE A 302 -17.14 -11.81 -5.54
N LYS A 303 -16.33 -12.81 -5.15
CA LYS A 303 -16.59 -14.24 -5.28
C LYS A 303 -16.41 -14.89 -3.92
N VAL A 304 -17.33 -15.77 -3.56
CA VAL A 304 -17.34 -16.50 -2.28
C VAL A 304 -17.21 -17.99 -2.57
N GLU A 305 -16.35 -18.69 -1.82
CA GLU A 305 -16.10 -20.13 -2.02
C GLU A 305 -17.37 -20.98 -1.86
N ASP A 306 -18.11 -20.78 -0.76
CA ASP A 306 -19.39 -21.45 -0.49
C ASP A 306 -20.38 -20.47 0.15
N PRO A 307 -21.24 -19.82 -0.67
CA PRO A 307 -22.27 -18.90 -0.17
C PRO A 307 -23.27 -19.52 0.81
N SER A 308 -23.46 -20.85 0.78
CA SER A 308 -24.46 -21.52 1.62
C SER A 308 -24.10 -21.49 3.11
N LEU A 309 -22.82 -21.28 3.43
CA LEU A 309 -22.33 -21.13 4.80
C LEU A 309 -22.65 -19.76 5.42
N ILE A 310 -23.07 -18.77 4.62
CA ILE A 310 -23.34 -17.40 5.09
C ILE A 310 -24.83 -17.21 5.40
N SER A 311 -25.72 -17.74 4.57
CA SER A 311 -27.16 -17.46 4.63
C SER A 311 -27.78 -17.80 6.00
N GLY A 312 -28.32 -16.79 6.68
CA GLY A 312 -28.99 -16.90 7.97
C GLY A 312 -28.04 -17.13 9.16
N LYS A 313 -26.71 -17.04 8.96
CA LYS A 313 -25.69 -17.32 9.98
C LYS A 313 -25.16 -16.06 10.64
N LYS A 314 -24.77 -16.19 11.91
CA LYS A 314 -24.02 -15.16 12.63
C LYS A 314 -22.57 -15.21 12.17
N ALA A 315 -22.09 -14.17 11.50
CA ALA A 315 -20.79 -14.17 10.85
C ALA A 315 -19.79 -13.28 11.58
N LEU A 316 -18.62 -13.83 11.96
CA LEU A 316 -17.45 -13.01 12.26
C LEU A 316 -16.77 -12.65 10.93
N VAL A 317 -16.58 -11.36 10.67
CA VAL A 317 -15.96 -10.88 9.43
C VAL A 317 -14.55 -10.40 9.72
N ILE A 318 -13.58 -11.03 9.06
CA ILE A 318 -12.16 -10.66 9.11
C ILE A 318 -11.80 -9.92 7.82
N GLU A 319 -11.15 -8.77 7.94
CA GLU A 319 -10.80 -7.91 6.80
C GLU A 319 -9.33 -7.49 6.82
N ASP A 320 -8.89 -7.01 5.66
CA ASP A 320 -7.60 -6.36 5.44
C ASP A 320 -7.39 -5.16 6.38
N GLY A 321 -6.31 -5.17 7.17
CA GLY A 321 -6.04 -4.19 8.22
C GLY A 321 -5.86 -2.75 7.69
N PRO A 322 -4.90 -2.48 6.79
CA PRO A 322 -4.63 -1.15 6.23
C PRO A 322 -5.85 -0.44 5.63
N THR A 323 -6.72 -1.20 4.97
CA THR A 323 -7.96 -0.68 4.38
C THR A 323 -8.88 -0.04 5.44
N LEU A 324 -8.88 -0.59 6.65
CA LEU A 324 -9.74 -0.16 7.76
C LEU A 324 -9.07 0.83 8.71
N THR A 325 -7.74 0.80 8.84
CA THR A 325 -7.01 1.68 9.77
C THR A 325 -6.65 3.04 9.16
N HIS A 326 -6.18 3.06 7.91
CA HIS A 326 -5.74 4.29 7.24
C HIS A 326 -6.46 4.58 5.93
N GLY A 327 -7.17 3.60 5.35
CA GLY A 327 -7.90 3.76 4.09
C GLY A 327 -9.23 4.52 4.19
N GLU A 328 -9.71 4.84 5.40
CA GLU A 328 -11.00 5.50 5.68
C GLU A 328 -12.22 4.78 5.04
N MET A 329 -12.12 3.49 4.75
CA MET A 329 -13.27 2.71 4.29
C MET A 329 -14.02 2.12 5.48
N SER A 330 -15.33 2.30 5.52
CA SER A 330 -16.20 1.79 6.59
C SER A 330 -16.58 0.31 6.44
N TYR A 331 -16.29 -0.30 5.29
CA TYR A 331 -16.56 -1.72 5.03
C TYR A 331 -15.62 -2.31 3.96
N GLY A 332 -15.37 -3.62 4.03
CA GLY A 332 -14.53 -4.37 3.10
C GLY A 332 -15.28 -5.47 2.34
N ALA A 333 -14.54 -6.35 1.65
CA ALA A 333 -15.10 -7.38 0.78
C ALA A 333 -15.89 -8.46 1.55
N GLY A 334 -15.44 -8.80 2.77
CA GLY A 334 -16.12 -9.68 3.70
C GLY A 334 -17.47 -9.14 4.16
N MET A 335 -17.57 -7.84 4.45
CA MET A 335 -18.87 -7.23 4.80
C MET A 335 -19.84 -7.22 3.62
N VAL A 336 -19.35 -6.87 2.43
CA VAL A 336 -20.17 -6.96 1.20
C VAL A 336 -20.66 -8.40 0.99
N ALA A 337 -19.83 -9.40 1.27
CA ALA A 337 -20.25 -10.81 1.20
C ALA A 337 -21.29 -11.17 2.26
N ALA A 338 -21.10 -10.75 3.52
CA ALA A 338 -22.03 -11.00 4.61
C ALA A 338 -23.43 -10.47 4.27
N GLU A 339 -23.51 -9.23 3.77
CA GLU A 339 -24.78 -8.60 3.38
C GLU A 339 -25.38 -9.28 2.13
N LYS A 340 -24.60 -9.39 1.05
CA LYS A 340 -25.08 -9.90 -0.25
C LYS A 340 -25.60 -11.34 -0.17
N PHE A 341 -25.02 -12.17 0.70
CA PHE A 341 -25.41 -13.56 0.86
C PHE A 341 -26.28 -13.81 2.11
N GLY A 342 -26.75 -12.75 2.76
CA GLY A 342 -27.82 -12.81 3.76
C GLY A 342 -27.40 -13.39 5.11
N ALA A 343 -26.23 -13.03 5.63
CA ALA A 343 -25.87 -13.27 7.02
C ALA A 343 -26.96 -12.69 7.95
N SER A 344 -27.26 -13.38 9.07
CA SER A 344 -28.26 -12.89 10.02
C SER A 344 -27.74 -11.75 10.88
N GLU A 345 -26.45 -11.76 11.20
CA GLU A 345 -25.74 -10.64 11.84
C GLU A 345 -24.23 -10.70 11.52
N ALA A 346 -23.58 -9.54 11.52
CA ALA A 346 -22.13 -9.45 11.67
C ALA A 346 -21.79 -9.34 13.16
N VAL A 347 -21.03 -10.29 13.70
CA VAL A 347 -20.72 -10.38 15.13
C VAL A 347 -19.65 -9.36 15.50
N ASP A 348 -19.93 -8.53 16.51
CA ASP A 348 -18.93 -7.61 17.06
C ASP A 348 -17.84 -8.39 17.82
N PRO A 349 -16.56 -8.33 17.41
CA PRO A 349 -15.48 -9.05 18.08
C PRO A 349 -15.05 -8.39 19.41
N ARG A 350 -15.45 -7.15 19.71
CA ARG A 350 -15.01 -6.38 20.91
C ARG A 350 -15.08 -7.16 22.23
N PRO A 351 -16.15 -7.91 22.54
CA PRO A 351 -16.24 -8.68 23.79
C PRO A 351 -15.22 -9.81 23.90
N TYR A 352 -14.58 -10.19 22.79
CA TYR A 352 -13.72 -11.38 22.67
C TYR A 352 -12.24 -11.03 22.42
N LEU A 353 -11.91 -9.75 22.23
CA LEU A 353 -10.57 -9.28 21.89
C LEU A 353 -9.54 -9.74 22.92
N THR A 354 -8.39 -10.20 22.42
CA THR A 354 -7.26 -10.68 23.23
C THR A 354 -5.99 -9.90 22.87
N GLY A 355 -5.18 -9.58 23.88
CA GLY A 355 -3.85 -8.99 23.70
C GLY A 355 -3.86 -7.66 22.94
N ARG A 356 -2.95 -7.50 21.97
CA ARG A 356 -2.73 -6.23 21.25
C ARG A 356 -3.91 -5.82 20.36
N LEU A 357 -4.85 -6.71 20.11
CA LEU A 357 -6.10 -6.36 19.42
C LEU A 357 -6.97 -5.41 20.26
N GLN A 358 -6.88 -5.45 21.59
CA GLN A 358 -7.58 -4.46 22.45
C GLN A 358 -7.04 -3.05 22.19
N GLU A 359 -5.71 -2.91 22.18
CA GLU A 359 -5.04 -1.64 21.87
C GLU A 359 -5.41 -1.14 20.46
N THR A 360 -5.53 -2.06 19.49
CA THR A 360 -5.91 -1.72 18.11
C THR A 360 -7.31 -1.09 18.07
N PHE A 361 -8.28 -1.69 18.76
CA PHE A 361 -9.64 -1.14 18.82
C PHE A 361 -9.74 0.16 19.64
N ASP A 362 -8.86 0.36 20.62
CA ASP A 362 -8.77 1.62 21.36
C ASP A 362 -8.24 2.76 20.48
N HIS A 363 -7.27 2.47 19.61
CA HIS A 363 -6.71 3.43 18.66
C HIS A 363 -7.67 3.73 17.50
N TYR A 364 -8.47 2.74 17.09
CA TYR A 364 -9.41 2.83 15.97
C TYR A 364 -10.84 2.46 16.41
N PRO A 365 -11.50 3.31 17.21
CA PRO A 365 -12.80 2.98 17.80
C PRO A 365 -13.91 2.78 16.75
N ASP A 366 -13.77 3.40 15.58
CA ASP A 366 -14.77 3.46 14.52
C ASP A 366 -14.73 2.29 13.52
N ILE A 367 -13.86 1.28 13.73
CA ILE A 367 -13.76 0.07 12.87
C ILE A 367 -15.08 -0.74 12.78
N GLY A 368 -16.04 -0.48 13.67
CA GLY A 368 -17.34 -1.14 13.64
C GLY A 368 -17.27 -2.60 14.11
N THR A 369 -17.95 -3.53 13.44
CA THR A 369 -18.02 -4.96 13.80
C THR A 369 -16.95 -5.81 13.11
N LEU A 370 -15.96 -5.18 12.49
CA LEU A 370 -14.91 -5.84 11.71
C LEU A 370 -13.74 -6.26 12.58
N LEU A 371 -13.19 -7.45 12.34
CA LEU A 371 -11.92 -7.87 12.94
C LEU A 371 -10.77 -7.62 11.94
N PRO A 372 -9.88 -6.65 12.17
CA PRO A 372 -8.72 -6.44 11.30
C PRO A 372 -7.74 -7.61 11.42
N ALA A 373 -7.24 -8.10 10.28
CA ALA A 373 -6.21 -9.13 10.22
C ALA A 373 -4.84 -8.56 10.62
N MET A 374 -4.60 -8.45 11.93
CA MET A 374 -3.32 -7.99 12.48
C MET A 374 -2.35 -9.17 12.61
N GLY A 375 -1.12 -9.03 12.12
CA GLY A 375 -0.15 -10.13 12.12
C GLY A 375 1.29 -9.73 11.80
N TYR A 376 1.79 -8.68 12.45
CA TYR A 376 3.18 -8.21 12.35
C TYR A 376 4.18 -9.10 13.11
N GLY A 377 3.69 -10.03 13.94
CA GLY A 377 4.52 -10.98 14.70
C GLY A 377 3.75 -12.14 15.31
N GLY A 378 4.47 -13.14 15.81
CA GLY A 378 3.88 -14.39 16.32
C GLY A 378 2.94 -14.24 17.51
N GLU A 379 3.05 -13.16 18.30
CA GLU A 379 2.10 -12.83 19.37
C GLU A 379 0.76 -12.35 18.81
N GLN A 380 0.77 -11.42 17.86
CA GLN A 380 -0.46 -10.91 17.23
C GLN A 380 -1.20 -11.99 16.45
N ILE A 381 -0.48 -12.92 15.83
CA ILE A 381 -1.07 -14.10 15.18
C ILE A 381 -1.84 -14.95 16.20
N LYS A 382 -1.27 -15.16 17.40
CA LYS A 382 -1.95 -15.90 18.48
C LYS A 382 -3.12 -15.13 19.07
N ASP A 383 -3.01 -13.81 19.20
CA ASP A 383 -4.11 -12.94 19.64
C ASP A 383 -5.28 -13.00 18.66
N LEU A 384 -5.01 -12.98 17.36
CA LEU A 384 -6.01 -13.15 16.29
C LEU A 384 -6.68 -14.52 16.38
N GLU A 385 -5.90 -15.61 16.45
CA GLU A 385 -6.42 -16.98 16.57
C GLU A 385 -7.29 -17.14 17.84
N THR A 386 -6.82 -16.62 18.97
CA THR A 386 -7.52 -16.70 20.25
C THR A 386 -8.82 -15.88 20.23
N THR A 387 -8.79 -14.70 19.63
CA THR A 387 -9.98 -13.84 19.47
C THR A 387 -11.02 -14.56 18.63
N ILE A 388 -10.64 -15.07 17.45
CA ILE A 388 -11.54 -15.82 16.57
C ILE A 388 -12.13 -17.03 17.32
N ALA A 389 -11.30 -17.81 18.00
CA ALA A 389 -11.76 -19.01 18.72
C ALA A 389 -12.74 -18.70 19.87
N LYS A 390 -12.67 -17.50 20.48
CA LYS A 390 -13.59 -17.04 21.53
C LYS A 390 -14.87 -16.44 20.98
N THR A 391 -14.85 -15.89 19.77
CA THR A 391 -16.02 -15.23 19.19
C THR A 391 -17.13 -16.23 18.90
N GLU A 392 -18.29 -15.99 19.52
CA GLU A 392 -19.50 -16.77 19.31
C GLU A 392 -20.11 -16.42 17.94
N CYS A 393 -19.74 -17.19 16.92
CA CYS A 393 -20.25 -17.07 15.56
C CYS A 393 -20.50 -18.45 14.94
N ASP A 394 -21.39 -18.50 13.96
CA ASP A 394 -21.69 -19.72 13.20
C ASP A 394 -20.68 -19.94 12.05
N VAL A 395 -20.14 -18.84 11.51
CA VAL A 395 -19.21 -18.85 10.37
C VAL A 395 -18.21 -17.70 10.48
N VAL A 396 -16.99 -17.92 9.98
CA VAL A 396 -15.97 -16.89 9.81
C VAL A 396 -15.84 -16.54 8.33
N ILE A 397 -16.04 -15.28 7.97
CA ILE A 397 -15.86 -14.76 6.62
C ILE A 397 -14.46 -14.15 6.54
N ILE A 398 -13.61 -14.71 5.69
CA ILE A 398 -12.24 -14.25 5.45
C ILE A 398 -12.27 -13.33 4.23
N GLY A 399 -12.31 -12.02 4.48
CA GLY A 399 -12.26 -10.94 3.48
C GLY A 399 -10.84 -10.51 3.08
N THR A 400 -9.81 -11.12 3.66
CA THR A 400 -8.41 -10.77 3.38
C THR A 400 -7.94 -11.25 1.99
N PRO A 401 -6.91 -10.61 1.40
CA PRO A 401 -6.34 -11.04 0.14
C PRO A 401 -5.76 -12.46 0.14
N ILE A 402 -5.26 -12.95 1.28
CA ILE A 402 -4.75 -14.31 1.46
C ILE A 402 -5.79 -15.26 2.06
N ASP A 403 -5.48 -16.56 2.05
CA ASP A 403 -6.23 -17.52 2.84
C ASP A 403 -5.65 -17.62 4.26
N LEU A 404 -6.28 -16.93 5.23
CA LEU A 404 -5.84 -16.95 6.64
C LEU A 404 -5.78 -18.35 7.25
N ARG A 405 -6.56 -19.33 6.72
CA ARG A 405 -6.53 -20.73 7.19
C ARG A 405 -5.17 -21.39 6.98
N ARG A 406 -4.29 -20.80 6.16
CA ARG A 406 -2.91 -21.26 5.95
C ARG A 406 -1.94 -20.78 7.04
N ILE A 407 -2.34 -19.80 7.83
CA ILE A 407 -1.50 -19.11 8.82
C ILE A 407 -1.99 -19.39 10.25
N ILE A 408 -3.30 -19.41 10.47
CA ILE A 408 -3.94 -19.61 11.79
C ILE A 408 -4.95 -20.75 11.78
N ASP A 409 -5.18 -21.36 12.95
CA ASP A 409 -6.22 -22.37 13.13
C ASP A 409 -7.60 -21.73 13.37
N ILE A 410 -8.52 -21.90 12.42
CA ILE A 410 -9.90 -21.43 12.54
C ILE A 410 -10.81 -22.65 12.68
N LYS A 411 -11.36 -22.84 13.89
CA LYS A 411 -12.17 -24.02 14.22
C LYS A 411 -13.61 -23.91 13.73
N GLN A 412 -14.14 -22.70 13.65
CA GLN A 412 -15.45 -22.43 13.09
C GLN A 412 -15.45 -22.73 11.58
N PRO A 413 -16.61 -23.09 11.00
CA PRO A 413 -16.78 -23.09 9.55
C PRO A 413 -16.31 -21.75 8.98
N SER A 414 -15.49 -21.77 7.94
CA SER A 414 -14.91 -20.55 7.37
C SER A 414 -15.01 -20.54 5.85
N VAL A 415 -15.27 -19.35 5.32
CA VAL A 415 -15.44 -19.12 3.88
C VAL A 415 -14.55 -17.96 3.44
N ARG A 416 -13.83 -18.13 2.34
CA ARG A 416 -13.02 -17.05 1.77
C ARG A 416 -13.80 -16.22 0.75
N VAL A 417 -13.58 -14.91 0.80
CA VAL A 417 -14.04 -13.95 -0.19
C VAL A 417 -12.84 -13.50 -1.01
N THR A 418 -13.00 -13.49 -2.33
CA THR A 418 -12.00 -12.99 -3.27
C THR A 418 -12.63 -11.94 -4.17
N TYR A 419 -11.82 -11.09 -4.77
CA TYR A 419 -12.26 -10.06 -5.71
C TYR A 419 -11.25 -9.90 -6.83
N SER A 420 -11.72 -9.50 -7.99
CA SER A 420 -10.91 -9.31 -9.19
C SER A 420 -11.44 -8.15 -10.00
N LEU A 421 -10.54 -7.37 -10.58
CA LEU A 421 -10.90 -6.28 -11.46
C LEU A 421 -11.62 -6.82 -12.70
N GLN A 422 -12.73 -6.20 -13.07
CA GLN A 422 -13.46 -6.49 -14.29
C GLN A 422 -13.68 -5.20 -15.08
N GLU A 423 -13.10 -5.10 -16.28
CA GLU A 423 -13.36 -3.96 -17.16
C GLU A 423 -14.82 -3.97 -17.66
N ILE A 424 -15.46 -2.80 -17.64
CA ILE A 424 -16.83 -2.58 -18.10
C ILE A 424 -16.80 -1.71 -19.35
N GLY A 425 -17.34 -2.23 -20.45
CA GLY A 425 -17.40 -1.48 -21.72
C GLY A 425 -16.04 -1.31 -22.40
N LYS A 426 -15.82 -0.14 -22.99
CA LYS A 426 -14.63 0.22 -23.78
C LYS A 426 -14.23 1.69 -23.50
N PRO A 427 -12.93 2.02 -23.52
CA PRO A 427 -11.78 1.14 -23.74
C PRO A 427 -11.50 0.20 -22.56
N THR A 428 -10.80 -0.93 -22.79
CA THR A 428 -10.32 -1.83 -21.72
C THR A 428 -8.82 -1.67 -21.48
N LEU A 429 -8.30 -2.21 -20.36
CA LEU A 429 -6.86 -2.27 -20.11
C LEU A 429 -6.11 -3.01 -21.21
N THR A 430 -6.73 -4.02 -21.83
CA THR A 430 -6.15 -4.70 -23.00
C THR A 430 -6.00 -3.77 -24.20
N ASP A 431 -6.97 -2.88 -24.45
CA ASP A 431 -6.88 -1.91 -25.55
C ASP A 431 -5.78 -0.87 -25.26
N MET A 432 -5.67 -0.45 -23.99
CA MET A 432 -4.61 0.46 -23.56
C MET A 432 -3.25 -0.17 -23.74
N LEU A 433 -3.00 -1.37 -23.18
CA LEU A 433 -1.69 -2.03 -23.27
C LEU A 433 -1.22 -2.25 -24.71
N LYS A 434 -2.13 -2.59 -25.65
CA LYS A 434 -1.80 -2.72 -27.09
C LYS A 434 -1.32 -1.42 -27.74
N THR A 435 -1.68 -0.28 -27.17
CA THR A 435 -1.24 1.03 -27.67
C THR A 435 0.21 1.32 -27.27
N TYR A 436 0.70 0.70 -26.19
CA TYR A 436 2.02 0.98 -25.60
C TYR A 436 3.05 -0.16 -25.82
N PHE A 437 2.65 -1.44 -25.94
CA PHE A 437 3.56 -2.60 -25.91
C PHE A 437 3.34 -3.68 -26.97
#